data_AF-A0A0A7LCU2-F1
#
_entry.id   AF-A0A0A7LCU2-F1
#
_cell.length_a   1.000
_cell.length_b   1.000
_cell.length_c   1.000
_cell.angle_alpha   90.00
_cell.angle_beta   90.00
_cell.angle_gamma   90.00
#
_symmetry.space_group_name_H-M   'P 1'
#
loop_
_entity.id
_entity.type
_entity.pdbx_description
1 polymer ?
#
loop_
_entity_poly.entity_id
_entity_poly.type
_entity_poly.pdbx_seq_one_letter_code
_entity_poly.pdbx_strand_id
1 'polypeptide(L)'
;MSEKFDPILYTPRCIMHSRRDGRIDETDRDGYLYSNGIHKTKILPKDLPEWFILSRVFGEYGYVSAKGVKHLFFEPNYHADCNLDGDVLYISYFDEIKQTGDDGRYRLEGYDLVIRGPLLVDFVSAAEEYSGYDITSIVKELKQKEEWFNEHIPKWY
;
A
#
# COMPACT_ATOMS: atom_id res chain seq x y z
N MET A 1 19.16 -16.08 -17.42
CA MET A 1 19.31 -15.90 -15.96
C MET A 1 18.15 -15.02 -15.54
N SER A 2 17.15 -15.56 -14.83
CA SER A 2 16.04 -14.74 -14.34
C SER A 2 16.54 -13.97 -13.12
N GLU A 3 16.58 -12.65 -13.19
CA GLU A 3 16.70 -11.81 -12.00
C GLU A 3 15.61 -12.25 -11.02
N LYS A 4 16.01 -12.86 -9.90
CA LYS A 4 15.09 -13.14 -8.81
C LYS A 4 14.81 -11.79 -8.17
N PHE A 5 13.72 -11.15 -8.60
CA PHE A 5 13.19 -10.01 -7.87
C PHE A 5 12.74 -10.50 -6.50
N ASP A 6 13.25 -9.86 -5.44
CA ASP A 6 12.77 -10.10 -4.09
C ASP A 6 11.28 -9.72 -4.02
N PRO A 7 10.43 -10.52 -3.34
CA PRO A 7 9.02 -10.20 -3.23
C PRO A 7 8.80 -8.83 -2.55
N ILE A 8 8.03 -7.96 -3.19
CA ILE A 8 7.68 -6.63 -2.67
C ILE A 8 6.49 -6.67 -1.70
N LEU A 9 5.78 -7.80 -1.64
CA LEU A 9 4.58 -8.01 -0.83
C LEU A 9 4.61 -9.37 -0.16
N TYR A 10 4.29 -9.41 1.12
CA TYR A 10 3.93 -10.62 1.86
C TYR A 10 2.55 -10.46 2.48
N THR A 11 1.74 -11.51 2.46
CA THR A 11 0.37 -11.45 3.02
C THR A 11 0.11 -12.67 3.89
N PRO A 12 -0.69 -12.57 4.96
CA PRO A 12 -1.06 -13.73 5.78
C PRO A 12 -1.97 -14.74 5.06
N ARG A 13 -2.55 -14.35 3.92
CA ARG A 13 -3.51 -15.14 3.15
C ARG A 13 -3.21 -15.04 1.66
N CYS A 14 -3.60 -16.06 0.90
CA CYS A 14 -3.58 -16.00 -0.56
C CYS A 14 -4.67 -15.04 -1.06
N ILE A 15 -4.30 -14.02 -1.84
CA ILE A 15 -5.20 -12.94 -2.32
C ILE A 15 -5.54 -13.03 -3.81
N MET A 16 -4.93 -13.95 -4.58
CA MET A 16 -5.16 -14.03 -6.03
C MET A 16 -6.35 -14.94 -6.39
N HIS A 17 -7.32 -14.38 -7.11
CA HIS A 17 -8.53 -15.05 -7.58
C HIS A 17 -8.27 -16.33 -8.42
N SER A 18 -8.93 -17.42 -8.03
CA SER A 18 -9.61 -18.27 -9.02
C SER A 18 -11.11 -17.98 -8.95
N ARG A 19 -11.63 -17.21 -9.91
CA ARG A 19 -13.08 -17.08 -10.17
C ARG A 19 -13.72 -18.36 -10.74
N ARG A 20 -13.04 -19.52 -10.70
CA ARG A 20 -13.55 -20.77 -11.29
C ARG A 20 -13.47 -22.01 -10.40
N ASP A 21 -12.72 -21.97 -9.31
CA ASP A 21 -12.43 -23.18 -8.55
C ASP A 21 -12.39 -22.78 -7.09
N GLY A 22 -13.47 -23.04 -6.35
CA GLY A 22 -13.71 -22.59 -4.98
C GLY A 22 -12.67 -23.07 -3.99
N ARG A 23 -11.48 -22.45 -4.00
CA ARG A 23 -10.42 -22.68 -3.03
C ARG A 23 -10.44 -21.58 -1.97
N ILE A 24 -11.03 -21.99 -0.85
CA ILE A 24 -10.77 -21.72 0.56
C ILE A 24 -9.76 -20.59 0.84
N ASP A 25 -10.25 -19.63 1.63
CA ASP A 25 -9.52 -18.63 2.40
C ASP A 25 -8.52 -19.33 3.35
N GLU A 26 -7.43 -19.88 2.80
CA GLU A 26 -6.42 -20.63 3.56
C GLU A 26 -5.47 -19.64 4.22
N THR A 27 -5.80 -19.26 5.46
CA THR A 27 -4.78 -18.79 6.39
C THR A 27 -3.93 -19.98 6.78
N ASP A 28 -2.62 -19.86 6.65
CA ASP A 28 -1.73 -20.91 7.13
C ASP A 28 -1.84 -21.05 8.66
N ARG A 29 -2.04 -22.29 9.14
CA ARG A 29 -2.22 -22.54 10.58
C ARG A 29 -0.97 -22.22 11.40
N ASP A 30 0.19 -22.29 10.78
CA ASP A 30 1.48 -22.03 11.42
C ASP A 30 1.86 -20.54 11.32
N GLY A 31 1.05 -19.72 10.64
CA GLY A 31 1.22 -18.28 10.49
C GLY A 31 2.19 -17.86 9.39
N TYR A 32 2.56 -18.77 8.48
CA TYR A 32 3.46 -18.43 7.38
C TYR A 32 2.82 -17.49 6.35
N LEU A 33 3.65 -16.61 5.79
CA LEU A 33 3.22 -15.62 4.82
C LEU A 33 3.25 -16.16 3.38
N TYR A 34 2.46 -15.52 2.53
CA TYR A 34 2.40 -15.73 1.09
C TYR A 34 3.12 -14.59 0.37
N SER A 35 4.17 -14.90 -0.39
CA SER A 35 4.88 -13.91 -1.21
C SER A 35 4.05 -13.52 -2.43
N ASN A 36 3.98 -12.22 -2.69
CA ASN A 36 3.11 -11.57 -3.67
C ASN A 36 1.64 -12.00 -3.57
N GLY A 37 1.23 -12.50 -2.40
CA GLY A 37 -0.14 -12.97 -2.20
C GLY A 37 -0.50 -14.27 -2.88
N ILE A 38 0.48 -15.02 -3.38
CA ILE A 38 0.24 -16.22 -4.20
C ILE A 38 1.02 -17.40 -3.65
N HIS A 39 2.33 -17.23 -3.43
CA HIS A 39 3.21 -18.37 -3.13
C HIS A 39 3.41 -18.50 -1.64
N LYS A 40 2.93 -19.62 -1.06
CA LYS A 40 3.17 -19.96 0.33
C LYS A 40 4.66 -20.03 0.64
N THR A 41 5.08 -19.42 1.74
CA THR A 41 6.49 -19.41 2.17
C THR A 41 6.65 -20.12 3.51
N LYS A 42 7.87 -20.08 4.07
CA LYS A 42 8.18 -20.48 5.44
C LYS A 42 8.60 -19.27 6.30
N ILE A 43 8.22 -18.07 5.86
CA ILE A 43 8.58 -16.80 6.50
C ILE A 43 7.42 -16.40 7.41
N LEU A 44 7.73 -16.10 8.68
CA LEU A 44 6.80 -15.50 9.62
C LEU A 44 6.93 -13.97 9.59
N PRO A 45 5.92 -13.21 10.06
CA PRO A 45 6.02 -11.76 10.17
C PRO A 45 7.28 -11.26 10.90
N LYS A 46 7.71 -11.96 11.95
CA LYS A 46 8.93 -11.65 12.72
C LYS A 46 10.24 -11.89 11.97
N ASP A 47 10.19 -12.70 10.92
CA ASP A 47 11.36 -13.01 10.08
C ASP A 47 11.49 -11.99 8.93
N LEU A 48 10.47 -11.13 8.75
CA LEU A 48 10.54 -10.06 7.78
C LEU A 48 11.54 -8.98 8.24
N PRO A 49 12.31 -8.42 7.30
CA PRO A 49 13.08 -7.22 7.57
C PRO A 49 12.21 -6.04 8.02
N GLU A 50 12.81 -5.12 8.78
CA GLU A 50 12.13 -3.92 9.32
C GLU A 50 11.54 -3.01 8.24
N TRP A 51 12.09 -3.03 7.02
CA TRP A 51 11.56 -2.27 5.89
C TRP A 51 10.27 -2.86 5.30
N PHE A 52 9.72 -3.94 5.86
CA PHE A 52 8.39 -4.44 5.51
C PHE A 52 7.33 -3.87 6.45
N ILE A 53 6.51 -2.97 5.93
CA ILE A 53 5.53 -2.23 6.71
C ILE A 53 4.16 -2.87 6.56
N LEU A 54 3.48 -3.06 7.68
CA LEU A 54 2.09 -3.51 7.69
C LEU A 54 1.20 -2.44 7.03
N SER A 55 0.39 -2.83 6.07
CA SER A 55 -0.47 -1.95 5.28
C SER A 55 -1.71 -2.69 4.79
N ARG A 56 -2.71 -1.93 4.32
CA ARG A 56 -3.92 -2.52 3.74
C ARG A 56 -3.80 -2.60 2.23
N VAL A 57 -3.54 -3.80 1.70
CA VAL A 57 -3.35 -4.10 0.28
C VAL A 57 -4.57 -4.89 -0.22
N PHE A 58 -5.19 -4.46 -1.32
CA PHE A 58 -6.39 -5.12 -1.88
C PHE A 58 -7.56 -5.34 -0.89
N GLY A 59 -7.66 -4.51 0.14
CA GLY A 59 -8.70 -4.62 1.17
C GLY A 59 -8.33 -5.46 2.39
N GLU A 60 -7.21 -6.20 2.33
CA GLU A 60 -6.68 -7.08 3.37
C GLU A 60 -5.38 -6.55 3.97
N TYR A 61 -4.94 -7.10 5.10
CA TYR A 61 -3.64 -6.76 5.69
C TYR A 61 -2.49 -7.49 4.97
N GLY A 62 -1.43 -6.75 4.67
CA GLY A 62 -0.21 -7.26 4.05
C GLY A 62 1.01 -6.44 4.47
N TYR A 63 2.19 -7.04 4.36
CA TYR A 63 3.47 -6.42 4.61
C TYR A 63 4.09 -6.00 3.27
N VAL A 64 4.32 -4.71 3.09
CA VAL A 64 4.81 -4.12 1.84
C VAL A 64 6.23 -3.62 2.05
N SER A 65 7.14 -3.92 1.12
CA SER A 65 8.52 -3.44 1.20
C SER A 65 8.59 -1.93 0.98
N ALA A 66 9.00 -1.14 1.97
CA ALA A 66 9.32 0.27 1.78
C ALA A 66 10.68 0.48 1.08
N LYS A 67 11.52 -0.56 1.02
CA LYS A 67 12.82 -0.53 0.37
C LYS A 67 12.69 -0.66 -1.15
N GLY A 68 13.42 0.18 -1.87
CA GLY A 68 13.49 0.17 -3.33
C GLY A 68 12.31 0.86 -4.02
N VAL A 69 11.47 1.57 -3.25
CA VAL A 69 10.44 2.46 -3.79
C VAL A 69 11.10 3.49 -4.69
N LYS A 70 10.57 3.61 -5.91
CA LYS A 70 11.05 4.53 -6.95
C LYS A 70 10.11 5.71 -7.13
N HIS A 71 8.80 5.48 -7.04
CA HIS A 71 7.81 6.53 -7.20
C HIS A 71 6.57 6.27 -6.33
N LEU A 72 6.08 7.32 -5.68
CA LEU A 72 4.84 7.31 -4.91
C LEU A 72 3.85 8.30 -5.50
N PHE A 73 2.57 7.96 -5.44
CA PHE A 73 1.50 8.88 -5.77
C PHE A 73 0.42 8.78 -4.70
N PHE A 74 0.23 9.86 -3.95
CA PHE A 74 -0.78 9.95 -2.91
C PHE A 74 -2.06 10.57 -3.49
N GLU A 75 -3.17 9.84 -3.36
CA GLU A 75 -4.50 10.28 -3.78
C GLU A 75 -5.37 10.48 -2.53
N PRO A 76 -5.52 11.74 -2.07
CA PRO A 76 -6.35 12.06 -0.92
C PRO A 76 -7.85 12.02 -1.28
N ASN A 77 -8.63 11.58 -0.32
CA ASN A 77 -10.08 11.47 -0.37
C ASN A 77 -10.71 12.45 0.62
N TYR A 78 -11.22 13.58 0.11
CA TYR A 78 -11.84 14.66 0.89
C TYR A 78 -13.35 14.43 1.15
N HIS A 79 -13.79 13.19 1.35
CA HIS A 79 -15.18 12.91 1.75
C HIS A 79 -15.36 13.07 3.27
N ALA A 80 -16.49 13.67 3.66
CA ALA A 80 -16.82 14.07 5.04
C ALA A 80 -16.96 12.92 6.07
N ASP A 81 -16.79 11.66 5.67
CA ASP A 81 -16.87 10.50 6.57
C ASP A 81 -15.53 9.75 6.70
N CYS A 82 -14.48 10.20 5.99
CA CYS A 82 -13.24 9.44 5.82
C CYS A 82 -12.00 10.31 6.12
N ASN A 83 -11.43 10.22 7.33
CA ASN A 83 -10.19 10.94 7.66
C ASN A 83 -9.00 10.45 6.80
N LEU A 84 -8.59 9.18 6.96
CA LEU A 84 -7.56 8.55 6.12
C LEU A 84 -8.04 7.23 5.51
N ASP A 85 -9.16 6.68 5.97
CA ASP A 85 -9.67 5.36 5.55
C ASP A 85 -9.97 5.27 4.05
N GLY A 86 -10.32 6.40 3.45
CA GLY A 86 -10.62 6.51 2.02
C GLY A 86 -9.39 6.78 1.14
N ASP A 87 -8.23 7.06 1.74
CA ASP A 87 -7.03 7.46 1.02
C ASP A 87 -6.32 6.30 0.37
N VAL A 88 -5.64 6.63 -0.72
CA VAL A 88 -4.95 5.65 -1.54
C VAL A 88 -3.52 6.13 -1.79
N LEU A 89 -2.57 5.23 -1.58
CA LEU A 89 -1.19 5.44 -1.97
C LEU A 89 -0.83 4.41 -3.03
N TYR A 90 -0.43 4.89 -4.19
CA TYR A 90 0.09 4.09 -5.29
C TYR A 90 1.61 4.03 -5.17
N ILE A 91 2.16 2.83 -5.29
CA ILE A 91 3.58 2.56 -5.09
C ILE A 91 4.14 1.93 -6.35
N SER A 92 5.27 2.47 -6.83
CA SER A 92 6.05 1.89 -7.92
C SER A 92 7.50 1.66 -7.49
N TYR A 93 8.02 0.49 -7.85
CA TYR A 93 9.41 0.08 -7.65
C TYR A 93 10.20 0.14 -8.97
N PHE A 94 9.50 0.04 -10.10
CA PHE A 94 10.16 -0.10 -11.41
C PHE A 94 10.00 1.13 -12.30
N ASP A 95 8.82 1.74 -12.30
CA ASP A 95 8.46 2.80 -13.24
C ASP A 95 8.10 4.12 -12.52
N GLU A 96 7.98 5.19 -13.29
CA GLU A 96 7.38 6.42 -12.80
C GLU A 96 5.86 6.31 -12.95
N ILE A 97 5.12 6.72 -11.92
CA ILE A 97 3.65 6.70 -11.99
C ILE A 97 3.19 7.88 -12.83
N LYS A 98 2.43 7.59 -13.88
CA LYS A 98 1.92 8.60 -14.80
C LYS A 98 0.42 8.70 -14.70
N GLN A 99 -0.07 9.93 -14.66
CA GLN A 99 -1.48 10.23 -14.80
C GLN A 99 -1.81 10.31 -16.30
N THR A 100 -2.66 9.39 -16.77
CA THR A 100 -3.08 9.27 -18.17
C THR A 100 -4.59 9.46 -18.30
N GLY A 101 -5.06 9.92 -19.46
CA GLY A 101 -6.49 10.05 -19.77
C GLY A 101 -6.89 11.43 -20.28
N ASP A 102 -7.89 11.44 -21.15
CA ASP A 102 -8.64 12.62 -21.60
C ASP A 102 -10.09 12.51 -21.11
N ASP A 103 -10.82 13.63 -21.11
CA ASP A 103 -12.26 13.72 -20.79
C ASP A 103 -12.64 13.61 -19.29
N GLY A 104 -11.81 14.16 -18.39
CA GLY A 104 -12.19 14.36 -16.98
C GLY A 104 -12.17 13.09 -16.13
N ARG A 105 -11.64 11.97 -16.65
CA ARG A 105 -11.33 10.76 -15.89
C ARG A 105 -9.86 10.41 -16.09
N TYR A 106 -9.03 10.79 -15.13
CA TYR A 106 -7.65 10.33 -15.13
C TYR A 106 -7.55 8.88 -14.67
N ARG A 107 -6.51 8.20 -15.13
CA ARG A 107 -6.04 6.90 -14.71
C ARG A 107 -4.60 7.05 -14.27
N LEU A 108 -4.18 6.19 -13.36
CA LEU A 108 -2.77 6.07 -13.00
C LEU A 108 -2.22 4.81 -13.66
N GLU A 109 -1.04 4.92 -14.25
CA GLU A 109 -0.30 3.83 -14.87
C GLU A 109 1.12 3.78 -14.30
N GLY A 110 1.75 2.61 -14.36
CA GLY A 110 3.14 2.42 -13.90
C GLY A 110 3.30 2.22 -12.39
N TYR A 111 2.23 1.91 -11.66
CA TYR A 111 2.29 1.49 -10.25
C TYR A 111 2.26 -0.05 -10.14
N ASP A 112 2.92 -0.58 -9.11
CA ASP A 112 3.01 -2.02 -8.82
C ASP A 112 2.03 -2.45 -7.72
N LEU A 113 1.83 -1.59 -6.72
CA LEU A 113 1.00 -1.85 -5.56
C LEU A 113 0.13 -0.65 -5.20
N VAL A 114 -0.98 -0.94 -4.53
CA VAL A 114 -1.90 0.06 -3.99
C VAL A 114 -2.17 -0.28 -2.53
N ILE A 115 -1.91 0.67 -1.65
CA ILE A 115 -2.26 0.59 -0.23
C ILE A 115 -3.31 1.64 0.12
N ARG A 116 -4.06 1.38 1.19
CA ARG A 116 -5.16 2.26 1.64
C ARG A 116 -5.18 2.45 3.14
N GLY A 117 -5.83 3.53 3.55
CA GLY A 117 -6.13 3.77 4.96
C GLY A 117 -4.96 4.36 5.75
N PRO A 118 -5.13 4.57 7.05
CA PRO A 118 -4.19 5.32 7.89
C PRO A 118 -2.77 4.73 7.93
N LEU A 119 -2.60 3.42 7.72
CA LEU A 119 -1.30 2.75 7.69
C LEU A 119 -0.40 3.20 6.53
N LEU A 120 -0.93 3.92 5.54
CA LEU A 120 -0.10 4.51 4.49
C LEU A 120 0.88 5.55 5.05
N VAL A 121 0.57 6.19 6.18
CA VAL A 121 1.47 7.19 6.80
C VAL A 121 2.76 6.52 7.27
N ASP A 122 2.64 5.36 7.92
CA ASP A 122 3.81 4.56 8.34
C ASP A 122 4.65 4.12 7.14
N PHE A 123 3.99 3.76 6.04
CA PHE A 123 4.68 3.40 4.79
C PHE A 123 5.44 4.57 4.18
N VAL A 124 4.84 5.77 4.16
CA VAL A 124 5.50 6.98 3.63
C VAL A 124 6.76 7.30 4.43
N SER A 125 6.70 7.28 5.77
CA SER A 125 7.89 7.47 6.62
C SER A 125 8.95 6.40 6.37
N ALA A 126 8.56 5.13 6.22
CA ALA A 126 9.51 4.07 5.91
C ALA A 126 10.12 4.21 4.50
N ALA A 127 9.40 4.74 3.52
CA ALA A 127 9.93 4.99 2.18
C ALA A 127 11.00 6.09 2.17
N GLU A 128 10.84 7.12 3.02
CA GLU A 128 11.90 8.10 3.28
C GLU A 128 13.13 7.42 3.90
N GLU A 129 12.94 6.64 4.96
CA GLU A 129 14.02 6.00 5.71
C GLU A 129 14.79 4.94 4.90
N TYR A 130 14.09 3.98 4.30
CA TYR A 130 14.70 2.79 3.69
C TYR A 130 14.94 2.94 2.18
N SER A 131 14.39 3.98 1.56
CA SER A 131 14.46 4.23 0.12
C SER A 131 15.04 5.60 -0.23
N GLY A 132 15.22 6.50 0.75
CA GLY A 132 15.67 7.87 0.50
C GLY A 132 14.70 8.67 -0.36
N TYR A 133 13.42 8.27 -0.40
CA TYR A 133 12.41 8.93 -1.21
C TYR A 133 12.04 10.29 -0.62
N ASP A 134 11.95 11.33 -1.47
CA ASP A 134 11.50 12.65 -1.02
C ASP A 134 9.98 12.64 -0.80
N ILE A 135 9.58 12.68 0.47
CA ILE A 135 8.17 12.66 0.88
C ILE A 135 7.57 14.04 1.10
N THR A 136 8.31 15.12 0.83
CA THR A 136 7.92 16.50 1.19
C THR A 136 6.54 16.87 0.65
N SER A 137 6.25 16.50 -0.61
CA SER A 137 4.95 16.77 -1.25
C SER A 137 3.81 15.99 -0.58
N ILE A 138 4.03 14.72 -0.26
CA ILE A 138 3.03 13.84 0.38
C ILE A 138 2.74 14.32 1.80
N VAL A 139 3.77 14.65 2.58
CA VAL A 139 3.63 15.17 3.95
C VAL A 139 2.85 16.49 3.95
N LYS A 140 3.09 17.36 2.96
CA LYS A 140 2.32 18.59 2.81
C LYS A 140 0.85 18.31 2.56
N GLU A 141 0.52 17.38 1.66
CA GLU A 141 -0.88 17.02 1.35
C GLU A 141 -1.58 16.38 2.55
N LEU A 142 -0.91 15.48 3.28
CA LEU A 142 -1.44 14.87 4.51
C LEU A 142 -1.81 15.92 5.56
N LYS A 143 -0.97 16.95 5.74
CA LYS A 143 -1.25 18.06 6.67
C LYS A 143 -2.44 18.90 6.21
N GLN A 144 -2.50 19.25 4.93
CA GLN A 144 -3.64 20.00 4.37
C GLN A 144 -4.95 19.23 4.55
N LYS A 145 -4.90 17.92 4.39
CA LYS A 145 -6.05 17.06 4.62
C LYS A 145 -6.47 17.03 6.08
N GLU A 146 -5.53 16.87 7.00
CA GLU A 146 -5.80 16.91 8.44
C GLU A 146 -6.44 18.24 8.86
N GLU A 147 -5.95 19.37 8.34
CA GLU A 147 -6.54 20.70 8.55
C GLU A 147 -7.98 20.74 8.03
N TRP A 148 -8.20 20.32 6.77
CA TRP A 148 -9.54 20.28 6.18
C TRP A 148 -10.52 19.44 6.99
N PHE A 149 -10.09 18.24 7.43
CA PHE A 149 -10.91 17.34 8.23
C PHE A 149 -11.28 17.98 9.59
N ASN A 150 -10.33 18.64 10.26
CA ASN A 150 -10.59 19.32 11.52
C ASN A 150 -11.54 20.52 11.38
N GLU A 151 -11.55 21.21 10.24
CA GLU A 151 -12.44 22.34 9.98
C GLU A 151 -13.87 21.93 9.59
N HIS A 152 -14.01 20.83 8.85
CA HIS A 152 -15.29 20.47 8.20
C HIS A 152 -16.07 19.37 8.92
N ILE A 153 -15.43 18.66 9.85
CA ILE A 153 -16.06 17.56 10.59
C ILE A 153 -16.35 18.01 12.03
N PRO A 154 -17.62 18.05 12.45
CA PRO A 154 -17.95 18.36 13.83
C PRO A 154 -17.32 17.33 14.78
N LYS A 155 -16.54 17.81 15.77
CA LYS A 155 -16.12 16.99 16.90
C LYS A 155 -17.35 16.70 17.75
N TRP A 156 -17.92 15.51 17.63
CA TRP A 156 -18.93 15.03 18.55
C TRP A 156 -18.24 14.79 19.91
N TYR A 157 -18.56 15.64 20.90
CA TYR A 157 -18.09 15.53 22.28
C TYR A 157 -18.88 14.47 23.06
#